data_AF-A0A928R275-F1
#
_entry.id   AF-A0A928R275-F1
#
_cell.length_a   1.000
_cell.length_b   1.000
_cell.length_c   1.000
_cell.angle_alpha   90.00
_cell.angle_beta   90.00
_cell.angle_gamma   90.00
#
_symmetry.space_group_name_H-M   'P 1'
#
loop_
_entity.id
_entity.type
_entity.pdbx_description
1 polymer ?
#
loop_
_entity_poly.entity_id
_entity_poly.type
_entity_poly.pdbx_seq_one_letter_code
_entity_poly.pdbx_strand_id
1 'polypeptide(L)'
;MWCILWKSIITVLVIYAVINIFQKTISAIFCREPYKNENVFIVIKVKNQEKKLEGVIRSIIWKNLNVSRGGYIPNILIVDTGSEDSTPIIAEKLSNDYSFIFFVTEDRFEKMKDYFL
;
A
#
# COMPACT_ATOMS: atom_id res chain seq x y z
N MET A 1 -25.30 45.56 -21.92
CA MET A 1 -23.94 45.03 -22.19
C MET A 1 -23.36 44.23 -21.02
N TRP A 2 -23.32 44.79 -19.81
CA TRP A 2 -22.70 44.16 -18.62
C TRP A 2 -23.29 42.78 -18.24
N CYS A 3 -24.61 42.60 -18.32
CA CYS A 3 -25.24 41.31 -18.01
C CYS A 3 -24.83 40.18 -18.96
N ILE A 4 -24.48 40.50 -20.21
CA ILE A 4 -24.06 39.51 -21.21
C ILE A 4 -22.63 39.05 -20.91
N LEU A 5 -21.77 39.97 -20.49
CA LEU A 5 -20.40 39.65 -20.04
C LEU A 5 -20.41 38.75 -18.80
N TRP A 6 -21.26 39.07 -17.82
CA TRP A 6 -21.39 38.26 -16.60
C TRP A 6 -21.88 36.83 -16.89
N LYS A 7 -22.90 36.70 -17.76
CA LYS A 7 -23.40 35.38 -18.19
C LYS A 7 -22.32 34.57 -18.91
N SER A 8 -21.55 35.22 -19.80
CA SER A 8 -20.45 34.57 -20.53
C SER A 8 -19.38 34.01 -19.59
N ILE A 9 -18.96 34.80 -18.58
CA ILE A 9 -17.99 34.37 -17.56
C ILE A 9 -18.49 33.15 -16.78
N ILE A 10 -19.76 33.18 -16.34
CA ILE A 10 -20.36 32.05 -15.61
C ILE A 10 -20.40 30.80 -16.50
N THR A 11 -20.74 30.94 -17.78
CA THR A 11 -20.79 29.80 -18.72
C THR A 11 -19.42 29.14 -18.87
N VAL A 12 -18.34 29.93 -19.01
CA VAL A 12 -16.97 29.37 -19.09
C VAL A 12 -16.59 28.62 -17.81
N LEU A 13 -16.92 29.18 -16.65
CA LEU A 13 -16.66 28.54 -15.34
C LEU A 13 -17.42 27.22 -15.19
N VAL A 14 -18.69 27.17 -15.61
CA VAL A 14 -19.51 25.95 -15.56
C VAL A 14 -18.94 24.89 -16.49
N ILE A 15 -18.55 25.24 -17.72
CA ILE A 15 -17.94 24.31 -18.67
C ILE A 15 -16.64 23.73 -18.09
N TYR A 16 -15.78 24.57 -17.51
CA TYR A 16 -14.54 24.12 -16.87
C TYR A 16 -14.79 23.14 -15.71
N ALA A 17 -15.76 23.45 -14.84
CA ALA A 17 -16.14 22.57 -13.75
C ALA A 17 -16.66 21.22 -14.24
N VAL A 18 -17.50 21.22 -15.29
CA VAL A 18 -18.03 20.02 -15.92
C VAL A 18 -16.89 19.17 -16.49
N ILE A 19 -15.96 19.75 -17.26
CA ILE A 19 -14.80 19.03 -17.82
C ILE A 19 -13.97 18.37 -16.70
N ASN A 20 -13.71 19.10 -15.61
CA ASN A 20 -12.91 18.59 -14.49
C ASN A 20 -13.62 17.43 -13.75
N ILE A 21 -14.94 17.53 -13.55
CA ILE A 21 -15.73 16.44 -12.97
C ILE A 21 -15.67 15.22 -13.88
N PHE A 22 -15.91 15.38 -15.19
CA PHE A 22 -15.83 14.28 -16.15
C PHE A 22 -14.45 13.64 -16.18
N GLN A 23 -13.37 14.42 -16.22
CA GLN A 23 -12.00 13.90 -16.19
C GLN A 23 -11.73 13.10 -14.91
N LYS A 24 -12.13 13.62 -13.74
CA LYS A 24 -11.97 12.92 -12.47
C LYS A 24 -12.78 11.63 -12.42
N THR A 25 -14.03 11.66 -12.86
CA THR A 25 -14.90 10.48 -12.89
C THR A 25 -14.36 9.42 -13.85
N ILE A 26 -13.90 9.82 -15.05
CA ILE A 26 -13.25 8.92 -16.01
C ILE A 26 -11.98 8.34 -15.40
N SER A 27 -11.09 9.14 -14.81
CA SER A 27 -9.89 8.62 -14.15
C SER A 27 -10.22 7.68 -12.97
N ALA A 28 -11.26 7.96 -12.18
CA ALA A 28 -11.65 7.11 -11.06
C ALA A 28 -12.23 5.76 -11.50
N ILE A 29 -12.83 5.70 -12.69
CA ILE A 29 -13.43 4.48 -13.25
C ILE A 29 -12.40 3.70 -14.09
N PHE A 30 -11.64 4.38 -14.94
CA PHE A 30 -10.71 3.77 -15.89
C PHE A 30 -9.29 3.57 -15.33
N CYS A 31 -8.81 4.45 -14.44
CA CYS A 31 -7.54 4.25 -13.72
C CYS A 31 -7.74 3.50 -12.40
N ARG A 32 -8.63 2.49 -12.41
CA ARG A 32 -8.49 1.34 -11.52
C ARG A 32 -7.53 0.36 -12.16
N GLU A 33 -6.29 0.80 -12.41
CA GLU A 33 -5.25 -0.22 -12.54
C GLU A 33 -5.22 -0.92 -11.18
N PRO A 34 -5.40 -2.25 -11.09
CA PRO A 34 -4.97 -2.94 -9.89
C PRO A 34 -3.51 -2.56 -9.76
N TYR A 35 -3.16 -1.80 -8.72
CA TYR A 35 -1.83 -1.25 -8.55
C TYR A 35 -0.88 -2.45 -8.54
N LYS A 36 -0.29 -2.75 -9.71
CA LYS A 36 0.37 -4.02 -10.00
C LYS A 36 1.78 -3.89 -9.45
N ASN A 37 1.84 -4.02 -8.14
CA ASN A 37 2.99 -3.66 -7.33
C ASN A 37 3.97 -4.82 -7.19
N GLU A 38 4.29 -5.46 -8.31
CA GLU A 38 5.05 -6.71 -8.33
C GLU A 38 6.52 -6.52 -7.88
N ASN A 39 7.01 -5.28 -7.70
CA ASN A 39 8.45 -5.02 -7.64
C ASN A 39 9.01 -4.39 -6.34
N VAL A 40 8.20 -4.07 -5.32
CA VAL A 40 8.72 -3.49 -4.07
C VAL A 40 8.36 -4.34 -2.87
N PHE A 41 9.38 -4.98 -2.29
CA PHE A 41 9.28 -5.80 -1.10
C PHE A 41 10.03 -5.15 0.07
N ILE A 42 9.36 -5.04 1.22
CA ILE A 42 10.00 -4.73 2.50
C ILE A 42 10.32 -6.07 3.17
N VAL A 43 11.59 -6.43 3.24
CA VAL A 43 12.05 -7.62 3.96
C VAL A 43 12.41 -7.25 5.39
N ILE A 44 11.81 -7.92 6.37
CA ILE A 44 12.02 -7.69 7.80
C ILE A 44 12.48 -8.99 8.44
N LYS A 45 13.75 -9.03 8.85
CA LYS A 45 14.29 -10.12 9.66
C LYS A 45 13.90 -9.92 11.13
N VAL A 46 13.35 -10.94 11.77
CA VAL A 46 12.86 -10.89 13.15
C VAL A 46 13.38 -12.07 13.96
N LYS A 47 13.72 -11.81 15.23
CA LYS A 47 14.11 -12.82 16.21
C LYS A 47 13.60 -12.46 17.60
N ASN A 48 12.83 -13.35 18.21
CA ASN A 48 12.31 -13.21 19.57
C ASN A 48 11.64 -11.84 19.84
N GLN A 49 10.73 -11.42 18.95
CA GLN A 49 10.06 -10.11 19.00
C GLN A 49 8.54 -10.22 19.19
N GLU A 50 8.06 -11.20 19.95
CA GLU A 50 6.62 -11.44 20.15
C GLU A 50 5.82 -10.16 20.46
N LYS A 51 6.30 -9.35 21.41
CA LYS A 51 5.61 -8.13 21.88
C LYS A 51 5.70 -6.94 20.93
N LYS A 52 6.68 -6.91 20.03
CA LYS A 52 6.98 -5.74 19.19
C LYS A 52 6.60 -5.94 17.74
N LEU A 53 6.57 -7.19 17.26
CA LEU A 53 6.33 -7.55 15.86
C LEU A 53 5.08 -6.87 15.31
N GLU A 54 3.94 -7.04 15.99
CA GLU A 54 2.67 -6.49 15.54
C GLU A 54 2.71 -4.95 15.47
N GLY A 55 3.26 -4.29 16.50
CA GLY A 55 3.38 -2.84 16.53
C GLY A 55 4.25 -2.28 15.41
N VAL A 56 5.37 -2.96 15.11
CA VAL A 56 6.28 -2.58 14.02
C VAL A 56 5.59 -2.73 12.67
N ILE A 57 4.97 -3.88 12.40
CA ILE A 57 4.27 -4.14 11.13
C ILE A 57 3.13 -3.14 10.93
N ARG A 58 2.30 -2.91 11.95
CA ARG A 58 1.17 -1.98 11.87
C ARG A 58 1.63 -0.53 11.66
N SER A 59 2.75 -0.14 12.25
CA SER A 59 3.38 1.17 12.02
C SER A 59 3.83 1.34 10.56
N ILE A 60 4.44 0.30 9.97
CA ILE A 60 4.84 0.31 8.56
C ILE A 60 3.61 0.43 7.66
N ILE A 61 2.56 -0.33 7.92
CA ILE A 61 1.30 -0.25 7.17
C ILE A 61 0.73 1.17 7.23
N TRP A 62 0.57 1.74 8.43
CA TRP A 62 0.02 3.09 8.59
C TRP A 62 0.86 4.18 7.94
N LYS A 63 2.19 4.09 8.04
CA LYS A 63 3.08 5.06 7.40
C LYS A 63 2.88 5.04 5.89
N ASN A 64 2.84 3.87 5.27
CA ASN A 64 2.66 3.74 3.83
C ASN A 64 1.26 4.19 3.37
N LEU A 65 0.21 3.85 4.12
CA LEU A 65 -1.15 4.32 3.87
C LEU A 65 -1.26 5.85 3.92
N ASN A 66 -0.65 6.49 4.92
CA ASN A 66 -0.68 7.95 5.08
C ASN A 66 0.09 8.67 3.97
N VAL A 67 1.27 8.17 3.61
CA VAL A 67 2.12 8.79 2.57
C VAL A 67 1.45 8.73 1.20
N SER A 68 0.76 7.64 0.90
CA SER A 68 0.13 7.40 -0.41
C SER A 68 -1.31 7.90 -0.52
N ARG A 69 -1.85 8.58 0.51
CA ARG A 69 -3.29 8.89 0.60
C ARG A 69 -4.19 7.65 0.39
N GLY A 70 -3.72 6.48 0.84
CA GLY A 70 -4.39 5.19 0.67
C GLY A 70 -4.10 4.46 -0.64
N GLY A 71 -3.22 4.98 -1.51
CA GLY A 71 -2.95 4.42 -2.82
C GLY A 71 -1.90 3.31 -2.89
N TYR A 72 -1.11 3.09 -1.82
CA TYR A 72 0.05 2.19 -1.86
C TYR A 72 0.34 1.49 -0.53
N ILE A 73 0.39 0.16 -0.57
CA ILE A 73 0.97 -0.68 0.48
C ILE A 73 1.99 -1.61 -0.22
N PRO A 74 3.28 -1.57 0.17
CA PRO A 74 4.28 -2.49 -0.36
C PRO A 74 4.05 -3.91 0.16
N ASN A 75 4.53 -4.91 -0.58
CA ASN A 75 4.57 -6.28 -0.07
C ASN A 75 5.56 -6.36 1.10
N ILE A 76 5.19 -7.02 2.19
CA ILE A 76 6.03 -7.17 3.38
C ILE A 76 6.39 -8.64 3.53
N LEU A 77 7.69 -8.96 3.55
CA LEU A 77 8.19 -10.30 3.81
C LEU A 77 8.81 -10.36 5.21
N ILE A 78 8.18 -11.08 6.12
CA ILE A 78 8.69 -11.35 7.46
C ILE A 78 9.55 -12.61 7.40
N VAL A 79 10.80 -12.49 7.81
CA VAL A 79 11.77 -13.59 7.84
C VAL A 79 12.12 -13.89 9.29
N ASP A 80 11.69 -15.05 9.79
CA ASP A 80 12.07 -15.50 11.13
C ASP A 80 13.46 -16.14 11.14
N THR A 81 14.37 -15.61 11.95
CA THR A 81 15.76 -16.08 12.08
C THR A 81 15.93 -17.02 13.28
N GLY A 82 15.00 -17.97 13.42
CA GLY A 82 14.99 -18.97 14.49
C GLY A 82 14.58 -18.40 15.84
N SER A 83 13.32 -17.96 15.95
CA SER A 83 12.77 -17.55 17.24
C SER A 83 12.35 -18.75 18.10
N GLU A 84 12.52 -18.61 19.41
CA GLU A 84 12.12 -19.60 20.43
C GLU A 84 10.81 -19.23 21.14
N ASP A 85 10.32 -18.01 20.92
CA ASP A 85 9.07 -17.48 21.47
C ASP A 85 7.89 -17.66 20.49
N SER A 86 6.76 -16.99 20.74
CA SER A 86 5.58 -17.07 19.86
C SER A 86 5.67 -16.16 18.63
N THR A 87 6.83 -15.54 18.34
CA THR A 87 7.05 -14.71 17.15
C THR A 87 6.59 -15.37 15.84
N PRO A 88 6.95 -16.63 15.52
CA PRO A 88 6.52 -17.27 14.27
C PRO A 88 4.99 -17.42 14.18
N ILE A 89 4.33 -17.70 15.31
CA ILE A 89 2.85 -17.82 15.36
C ILE A 89 2.20 -16.46 15.05
N ILE A 90 2.74 -15.38 15.62
CA ILE A 90 2.24 -14.03 15.36
C ILE A 90 2.52 -13.61 13.91
N ALA A 91 3.71 -13.93 13.38
CA ALA A 91 4.07 -13.63 11.99
C ALA A 91 3.17 -14.37 10.99
N GLU A 92 2.89 -15.66 11.24
CA GLU A 92 1.97 -16.45 10.43
C GLU A 92 0.54 -15.90 10.49
N LYS A 93 0.07 -15.52 11.68
CA LYS A 93 -1.23 -14.85 11.84
C LYS A 93 -1.31 -13.56 11.03
N LEU A 94 -0.27 -12.71 11.09
CA LEU A 94 -0.21 -11.48 10.31
C LEU A 94 -0.20 -11.74 8.80
N SER A 95 0.45 -12.80 8.34
CA SER A 95 0.43 -13.21 6.93
C SER A 95 -0.95 -13.68 6.47
N ASN A 96 -1.70 -14.35 7.36
CA ASN A 96 -3.08 -14.77 7.07
C ASN A 96 -4.08 -13.60 7.11
N ASP A 97 -3.88 -12.64 8.02
CA ASP A 97 -4.76 -11.48 8.19
C ASP A 97 -4.61 -10.46 7.05
N TYR A 98 -3.43 -10.38 6.41
CA TYR A 98 -3.12 -9.40 5.37
C TYR A 98 -2.50 -10.04 4.12
N SER A 99 -3.19 -9.94 2.97
CA SER A 99 -2.77 -10.57 1.71
C SER A 99 -1.44 -10.08 1.11
N PHE A 100 -0.95 -8.92 1.55
CA PHE A 100 0.33 -8.34 1.14
C PHE A 100 1.47 -8.65 2.12
N ILE A 101 1.21 -9.43 3.18
CA ILE A 101 2.22 -9.87 4.14
C ILE A 101 2.52 -11.35 3.91
N PHE A 102 3.81 -11.65 3.76
CA PHE A 102 4.34 -12.99 3.56
C PHE A 102 5.22 -13.36 4.75
N PHE A 103 5.18 -14.62 5.15
CA PHE A 103 6.00 -15.16 6.22
C PHE A 103 6.86 -16.32 5.72
N VAL A 104 8.16 -16.28 6.03
CA VAL A 104 9.10 -17.36 5.73
C VAL A 104 10.09 -17.54 6.89
N THR A 105 10.59 -18.76 7.04
CA THR A 105 11.75 -19.03 7.91
C THR A 105 13.06 -18.69 7.19
N GLU A 106 14.11 -18.43 7.95
CA GLU A 106 15.44 -18.10 7.42
C GLU A 106 15.97 -19.16 6.44
N ASP A 107 15.81 -20.45 6.75
CA ASP A 107 16.22 -21.55 5.85
C ASP A 107 15.53 -21.50 4.48
N ARG A 108 14.28 -21.06 4.46
CA ARG A 108 13.53 -20.87 3.21
C ARG A 108 14.00 -19.61 2.52
N PHE A 109 14.10 -18.50 3.24
CA PHE A 109 14.54 -17.22 2.71
C PHE A 109 15.91 -17.32 2.00
N GLU A 110 16.88 -18.01 2.59
CA GLU A 110 18.21 -18.19 1.98
C GLU A 110 18.15 -18.92 0.63
N LYS A 111 17.15 -19.79 0.40
CA LYS A 111 16.95 -20.47 -0.90
C LYS A 111 16.28 -19.59 -1.95
N MET A 112 15.62 -18.51 -1.54
CA MET A 112 14.86 -17.63 -2.44
C MET A 112 15.49 -16.25 -2.58
N LYS A 113 16.50 -15.90 -1.77
CA LYS A 113 17.11 -14.56 -1.76
C LYS A 113 17.62 -14.14 -3.15
N ASP A 114 18.08 -15.10 -3.95
CA ASP A 114 18.60 -14.89 -5.30
C ASP A 114 17.51 -14.46 -6.31
N TYR A 115 16.23 -14.59 -5.96
CA TYR A 115 15.11 -14.07 -6.78
C TYR A 115 14.78 -12.61 -6.47
N PHE A 116 15.27 -12.06 -5.35
CA PHE A 116 14.97 -10.69 -4.91
C PHE A 116 16.12 -9.69 -5.18
N LEU A 117 17.33 -10.19 -5.48
CA LEU A 117 18.55 -9.42 -5.78
C LEU A 117 18.90 -9.52 -7.26
#